data_AF-A0A1M8A1K3-F1
#
_entry.id   AF-A0A1M8A1K3-F1
#
_cell.length_a   1.000
_cell.length_b   1.000
_cell.length_c   1.000
_cell.angle_alpha   90.00
_cell.angle_beta   90.00
_cell.angle_gamma   90.00
#
_symmetry.space_group_name_H-M   'P 1'
#
loop_
_entity.id
_entity.type
_entity.pdbx_description
1 polymer ?
#
loop_
_entity_poly.entity_id
_entity_poly.type
_entity_poly.pdbx_seq_one_letter_code
_entity_poly.pdbx_strand_id
1 'polypeptide(L)'
;MWSSRRSLTYTNMVRSYPNIVVTGTPGTGKTTLSMQICEAFQDPSGSHPLRHINVGALVKEKGFQASYDAEWDSYEVDEDQLLDYLEPLSGGTAPDPIDEDPEGCEQARELASDDDTRGGLVLDWHTCEAWPERWVDLVLVLRCDHQRLWARLEKRNYSEKKIAENNEAEIMGVVMEEARESYAPEAIVTLPSDTAEEMDANVERVVSWIRAWRQQRGLP
;
A
#
# COMPACT_ATOMS: atom_id res chain seq x y z
N MET A 1 19.60 -32.98 18.66
CA MET A 1 18.90 -32.12 19.62
C MET A 1 18.67 -30.77 18.95
N TRP A 2 17.81 -30.75 17.94
CA TRP A 2 17.43 -29.53 17.22
C TRP A 2 16.15 -29.03 17.86
N SER A 3 16.26 -27.85 18.47
CA SER A 3 15.16 -27.20 19.17
C SER A 3 14.05 -26.87 18.19
N SER A 4 12.89 -27.45 18.46
CA SER A 4 11.58 -27.13 17.89
C SER A 4 11.29 -25.64 18.00
N ARG A 5 11.73 -24.84 17.02
CA ARG A 5 11.32 -23.44 16.87
C ARG A 5 10.04 -23.40 16.05
N ARG A 6 8.93 -23.51 16.78
CA ARG A 6 7.62 -22.87 16.54
C ARG A 6 7.34 -22.48 15.07
N SER A 7 6.86 -23.45 14.31
CA SER A 7 5.88 -23.19 13.26
C SER A 7 4.53 -22.93 13.94
N LEU A 8 4.42 -21.78 14.61
CA LEU A 8 3.12 -21.16 14.83
C LEU A 8 2.81 -20.49 13.50
N THR A 9 1.90 -21.09 12.75
CA THR A 9 1.50 -20.65 11.43
C THR A 9 1.00 -19.20 11.52
N TYR A 10 1.63 -18.27 10.78
CA TYR A 10 1.21 -16.85 10.64
C TYR A 10 -0.25 -16.68 10.18
N THR A 11 -0.94 -17.77 9.84
CA THR A 11 -2.32 -17.82 9.37
C THR A 11 -3.39 -17.43 10.39
N ASN A 12 -3.08 -17.27 11.68
CA ASN A 12 -4.05 -16.89 12.72
C ASN A 12 -3.80 -15.50 13.33
N MET A 13 -2.98 -14.65 12.69
CA MET A 13 -2.75 -13.30 13.18
C MET A 13 -3.81 -12.36 12.59
N VAL A 14 -4.42 -11.56 13.47
CA VAL A 14 -5.51 -10.64 13.14
C VAL A 14 -5.07 -9.22 13.40
N ARG A 15 -4.91 -8.42 12.34
CA ARG A 15 -4.38 -7.04 12.41
C ARG A 15 -5.40 -6.04 12.99
N SER A 16 -4.90 -4.97 13.60
CA SER A 16 -5.72 -3.89 14.20
C SER A 16 -5.77 -2.59 13.39
N TYR A 17 -4.99 -2.54 12.31
CA TYR A 17 -4.97 -1.45 11.35
C TYR A 17 -5.02 -2.00 9.92
N PRO A 18 -5.73 -1.33 9.00
CA PRO A 18 -5.82 -1.80 7.62
C PRO A 18 -4.49 -1.64 6.90
N ASN A 19 -4.21 -2.53 5.95
CA ASN A 19 -3.14 -2.30 4.98
C ASN A 19 -3.75 -1.76 3.68
N ILE A 20 -3.11 -0.73 3.14
CA ILE A 20 -3.58 0.03 1.99
C ILE A 20 -2.50 -0.04 0.92
N VAL A 21 -2.88 -0.46 -0.28
CA VAL A 21 -2.02 -0.35 -1.47
C VAL A 21 -2.26 1.01 -2.10
N VAL A 22 -1.19 1.75 -2.39
CA VAL A 22 -1.23 2.99 -3.16
C VAL A 22 -0.45 2.76 -4.44
N THR A 23 -1.17 2.62 -5.54
CA THR A 23 -0.63 2.32 -6.87
C THR A 23 -1.03 3.38 -7.91
N GLY A 24 -0.49 3.24 -9.11
CA GLY A 24 -0.66 4.15 -10.24
C GLY A 24 0.67 4.40 -10.95
N THR A 25 0.59 4.98 -12.14
CA THR A 25 1.77 5.27 -12.98
C THR A 25 2.82 6.10 -12.23
N PRO A 26 4.13 5.89 -12.43
CA PRO A 26 5.16 6.78 -11.90
C PRO A 26 4.87 8.26 -12.20
N GLY A 27 4.85 9.11 -11.17
CA GLY A 27 4.55 10.55 -11.29
C GLY A 27 3.13 10.97 -10.90
N THR A 28 2.20 10.03 -10.69
CA THR A 28 0.82 10.35 -10.31
C THR A 28 0.66 10.88 -8.88
N GLY A 29 1.60 10.63 -7.97
CA GLY A 29 1.59 11.21 -6.61
C GLY A 29 1.56 10.20 -5.45
N LYS A 30 1.71 8.90 -5.72
CA LYS A 30 1.64 7.81 -4.71
C LYS A 30 2.37 8.09 -3.40
N THR A 31 3.66 8.43 -3.48
CA THR A 31 4.49 8.71 -2.32
C THR A 31 3.99 9.90 -1.51
N THR A 32 3.52 10.96 -2.17
CA THR A 32 2.95 12.14 -1.51
C THR A 32 1.68 11.77 -0.76
N LEU A 33 0.74 11.09 -1.42
CA LEU A 33 -0.50 10.64 -0.79
C LEU A 33 -0.22 9.71 0.42
N SER A 34 0.70 8.75 0.24
CA SER A 34 1.04 7.77 1.27
C SER A 34 1.60 8.43 2.53
N MET A 35 2.54 9.38 2.38
CA MET A 35 3.09 10.14 3.51
C MET A 35 1.99 10.97 4.19
N GLN A 36 1.17 11.68 3.42
CA GLN A 36 0.12 12.52 3.98
C GLN A 36 -0.97 11.72 4.70
N ILE A 37 -1.33 10.52 4.24
CA ILE A 37 -2.26 9.64 4.97
C ILE A 37 -1.66 9.23 6.32
N CYS A 38 -0.38 8.83 6.34
CA CYS A 38 0.30 8.46 7.59
C CYS A 38 0.39 9.63 8.57
N GLU A 39 0.65 10.84 8.07
CA GLU A 39 0.69 12.08 8.87
C GLU A 39 -0.70 12.56 9.31
N ALA A 40 -1.74 12.36 8.50
CA ALA A 40 -3.08 12.86 8.81
C ALA A 40 -3.88 11.91 9.72
N PHE A 41 -3.64 10.60 9.64
CA PHE A 41 -4.31 9.64 10.49
C PHE A 41 -3.64 9.57 11.86
N GLN A 42 -4.39 9.95 12.89
CA GLN A 42 -4.05 9.73 14.29
C GLN A 42 -5.07 8.80 14.92
N ASP A 43 -4.58 7.86 15.72
CA ASP A 43 -5.45 7.06 16.59
C ASP A 43 -5.85 7.87 17.85
N PRO A 44 -6.76 7.36 18.70
CA PRO A 44 -7.19 8.09 19.89
C PRO A 44 -6.09 8.39 20.91
N SER A 45 -4.94 7.69 20.84
CA SER A 45 -3.78 7.99 21.67
C SER A 45 -2.96 9.19 21.16
N GLY A 46 -3.28 9.70 19.96
CA GLY A 46 -2.53 10.74 19.25
C GLY A 46 -1.31 10.20 18.52
N SER A 47 -1.17 8.89 18.38
CA SER A 47 -0.07 8.25 17.65
C SER A 47 -0.37 8.18 16.15
N HIS A 48 0.69 8.02 15.34
CA HIS A 48 0.60 7.77 13.90
C HIS A 48 0.90 6.29 13.62
N PRO A 49 -0.11 5.41 13.66
CA PRO A 49 0.11 3.97 13.58
C PRO A 49 0.44 3.50 12.16
N LEU A 50 0.09 4.26 11.13
CA LEU A 50 0.33 3.84 9.74
C LEU A 50 1.81 3.96 9.38
N ARG A 51 2.31 2.96 8.65
CA ARG A 51 3.71 2.84 8.21
C ARG A 51 3.77 2.95 6.71
N HIS A 52 4.38 4.01 6.20
CA HIS A 52 4.62 4.16 4.77
C HIS A 52 5.77 3.26 4.34
N ILE A 53 5.47 2.33 3.43
CA ILE A 53 6.43 1.41 2.82
C ILE A 53 6.64 1.84 1.37
N ASN A 54 7.67 2.66 1.12
CA ASN A 54 8.09 2.94 -0.25
C ASN A 54 8.92 1.75 -0.77
N VAL A 55 8.33 0.91 -1.61
CA VAL A 55 8.95 -0.34 -2.08
C VAL A 55 10.25 -0.06 -2.83
N GLY A 56 10.26 0.97 -3.68
CA GLY A 56 11.46 1.34 -4.45
C GLY A 56 12.64 1.75 -3.57
N ALA A 57 12.39 2.38 -2.42
CA ALA A 57 13.42 2.71 -1.44
C ALA A 57 13.83 1.47 -0.61
N LEU A 58 12.85 0.68 -0.16
CA LEU A 58 13.08 -0.52 0.65
C LEU A 58 13.93 -1.55 -0.10
N VAL A 59 13.59 -1.82 -1.37
CA VAL A 59 14.33 -2.76 -2.24
C VAL A 59 15.80 -2.35 -2.36
N LYS A 60 16.08 -1.04 -2.52
CA LYS A 60 17.45 -0.52 -2.60
C LYS A 60 18.18 -0.62 -1.27
N GLU A 61 17.51 -0.33 -0.16
CA GLU A 61 18.11 -0.39 1.18
C GLU A 61 18.47 -1.82 1.58
N LYS A 62 17.57 -2.77 1.32
CA LYS A 62 17.74 -4.18 1.72
C LYS A 62 18.46 -5.03 0.69
N GLY A 63 18.61 -4.54 -0.54
CA GLY A 63 19.24 -5.29 -1.64
C GLY A 63 18.34 -6.37 -2.24
N PHE A 64 17.02 -6.18 -2.23
CA PHE A 64 16.03 -7.10 -2.82
C PHE A 64 15.95 -6.95 -4.35
N GLN A 65 17.10 -6.95 -5.01
CA GLN A 65 17.21 -6.79 -6.46
C GLN A 65 17.57 -8.13 -7.08
N ALA A 66 16.75 -8.62 -8.00
CA ALA A 66 17.03 -9.85 -8.74
C ALA A 66 18.04 -9.60 -9.87
N SER A 67 17.81 -8.55 -10.67
CA SER A 67 18.67 -8.19 -11.80
C SER A 67 18.54 -6.69 -12.14
N TYR A 68 19.47 -6.16 -12.94
CA TYR A 68 19.35 -4.81 -13.52
C TYR A 68 19.05 -4.93 -15.01
N ASP A 69 17.99 -4.26 -15.44
CA ASP A 69 17.60 -4.16 -16.83
C ASP A 69 18.16 -2.86 -17.43
N ALA A 70 19.12 -3.01 -18.34
CA ALA A 70 19.78 -1.90 -19.02
C ALA A 70 18.93 -1.27 -20.15
N GLU A 71 17.93 -1.98 -20.66
CA GLU A 71 17.03 -1.47 -21.70
C GLU A 71 16.00 -0.50 -21.12
N TRP A 72 15.49 -0.83 -19.93
CA TRP A 72 14.47 -0.07 -19.21
C TRP A 72 15.02 0.86 -18.13
N ASP A 73 16.33 0.79 -17.89
CA ASP A 73 17.03 1.50 -16.82
C ASP A 73 16.27 1.34 -15.48
N SER A 74 16.06 0.08 -15.12
CA SER A 74 15.27 -0.33 -13.96
C SER A 74 15.85 -1.59 -13.31
N TYR A 75 15.54 -1.81 -12.04
CA TYR A 75 15.91 -3.03 -11.35
C TYR A 75 14.69 -3.94 -11.28
N GLU A 76 14.90 -5.22 -11.61
CA GLU A 76 13.95 -6.28 -11.33
C GLU A 76 13.96 -6.53 -9.81
N VAL A 77 12.77 -6.52 -9.20
CA VAL A 77 12.61 -6.69 -7.77
C VAL A 77 12.56 -8.19 -7.45
N ASP A 78 13.29 -8.61 -6.42
CA ASP A 78 13.11 -9.93 -5.84
C ASP A 78 11.86 -9.90 -4.94
N GLU A 79 10.72 -10.28 -5.51
CA GLU A 79 9.43 -10.25 -4.83
C GLU A 79 9.36 -11.22 -3.66
N ASP A 80 9.98 -12.40 -3.77
CA ASP A 80 10.01 -13.38 -2.68
C ASP A 80 10.68 -12.80 -1.42
N GLN A 81 11.85 -12.16 -1.57
CA GLN A 81 12.52 -11.52 -0.44
C GLN A 81 11.74 -10.32 0.12
N LEU A 82 11.08 -9.54 -0.76
CA LEU A 82 10.24 -8.43 -0.36
C LEU A 82 9.04 -8.91 0.48
N LEU A 83 8.37 -9.98 0.02
CA LEU A 83 7.22 -10.57 0.68
C LEU A 83 7.61 -11.23 2.01
N ASP A 84 8.69 -12.00 2.04
CA ASP A 84 9.22 -12.61 3.27
C ASP A 84 9.55 -11.56 4.33
N TYR A 85 10.06 -10.40 3.90
CA TYR A 85 10.36 -9.29 4.79
C TYR A 85 9.10 -8.61 5.35
N LEU A 86 8.06 -8.43 4.52
CA LEU A 86 6.84 -7.70 4.89
C LEU A 86 5.78 -8.60 5.55
N GLU A 87 5.82 -9.91 5.36
CA GLU A 87 4.85 -10.88 5.89
C GLU A 87 4.60 -10.71 7.40
N PRO A 88 5.63 -10.63 8.26
CA PRO A 88 5.40 -10.45 9.69
C PRO A 88 4.74 -9.10 10.02
N LEU A 89 4.96 -8.08 9.19
CA LEU A 89 4.45 -6.72 9.40
C LEU A 89 3.00 -6.55 8.91
N SER A 90 2.59 -7.37 7.95
CA SER A 90 1.24 -7.36 7.36
C SER A 90 0.13 -7.59 8.38
N GLY A 91 0.45 -8.32 9.45
CA GLY A 91 -0.50 -8.72 10.48
C GLY A 91 -1.53 -9.76 10.04
N GLY A 92 -1.21 -10.56 9.01
CA GLY A 92 -2.03 -11.71 8.63
C GLY A 92 -3.29 -11.28 7.88
N THR A 93 -4.46 -11.54 8.47
CA THR A 93 -5.78 -11.26 7.89
C THR A 93 -6.47 -10.16 8.71
N ALA A 94 -7.31 -9.34 8.08
CA ALA A 94 -8.17 -8.42 8.80
C ALA A 94 -9.29 -9.19 9.50
N PRO A 95 -9.75 -8.75 10.69
CA PRO A 95 -11.00 -9.25 11.22
C PRO A 95 -12.14 -8.79 10.31
N ASP A 96 -13.19 -9.60 10.21
CA ASP A 96 -14.45 -9.16 9.61
C ASP A 96 -15.14 -8.13 10.54
N PRO A 97 -16.18 -7.41 10.08
CA PRO A 97 -16.97 -6.54 10.95
C PRO A 97 -17.41 -7.24 12.25
N ILE A 98 -17.51 -6.49 13.34
CA ILE A 98 -17.69 -7.04 14.70
C ILE A 98 -18.96 -7.89 14.87
N ASP A 99 -19.98 -7.64 14.06
CA ASP A 99 -21.21 -8.42 14.01
C ASP A 99 -21.05 -9.80 13.34
N GLU A 100 -20.01 -9.96 12.52
CA GLU A 100 -19.65 -11.20 11.83
C GLU A 100 -18.50 -11.95 12.54
N ASP A 101 -17.48 -11.22 13.03
CA ASP A 101 -16.30 -11.79 13.70
C ASP A 101 -15.94 -11.06 15.02
N PRO A 102 -16.70 -11.31 16.11
CA PRO A 102 -16.40 -10.73 17.41
C PRO A 102 -15.06 -11.17 17.99
N GLU A 103 -14.64 -12.42 17.75
CA GLU A 103 -13.43 -13.02 18.32
C GLU A 103 -12.17 -12.46 17.66
N GLY A 104 -12.14 -12.35 16.34
CA GLY A 104 -11.04 -11.70 15.62
C GLY A 104 -10.93 -10.22 15.98
N CYS A 105 -12.06 -9.53 16.14
CA CYS A 105 -12.06 -8.14 16.62
C CYS A 105 -11.50 -8.01 18.05
N GLU A 106 -11.76 -8.98 18.94
CA GLU A 106 -11.17 -9.01 20.29
C GLU A 106 -9.65 -9.23 20.22
N GLN A 107 -9.19 -10.20 19.43
CA GLN A 107 -7.75 -10.45 19.21
C GLN A 107 -7.04 -9.21 18.66
N ALA A 108 -7.63 -8.53 17.69
CA ALA A 108 -7.09 -7.29 17.12
C ALA A 108 -6.99 -6.16 18.15
N ARG A 109 -7.92 -6.07 19.12
CA ARG A 109 -7.86 -5.06 20.19
C ARG A 109 -6.75 -5.32 21.20
N GLU A 110 -6.42 -6.58 21.44
CA GLU A 110 -5.39 -6.96 22.41
C GLU A 110 -3.97 -6.75 21.88
N LEU A 111 -3.80 -6.57 20.56
CA LEU A 111 -2.51 -6.21 19.98
C LEU A 111 -2.01 -4.87 20.50
N ALA A 112 -0.79 -4.89 21.02
CA ALA A 112 -0.14 -3.68 21.52
C ALA A 112 0.08 -2.67 20.38
N SER A 113 0.02 -1.38 20.69
CA SER A 113 0.21 -0.31 19.71
C SER A 113 1.60 -0.28 19.10
N ASP A 114 2.60 -0.84 19.78
CA ASP A 114 3.98 -0.98 19.32
C ASP A 114 4.28 -2.37 18.74
N ASP A 115 3.29 -3.26 18.63
CA ASP A 115 3.45 -4.56 18.00
C ASP A 115 3.61 -4.39 16.49
N ASP A 116 4.71 -4.91 15.94
CA ASP A 116 5.00 -4.80 14.50
C ASP A 116 4.00 -5.54 13.62
N THR A 117 3.24 -6.47 14.19
CA THR A 117 2.30 -7.36 13.50
C THR A 117 0.87 -6.80 13.47
N ARG A 118 0.66 -5.57 13.95
CA ARG A 118 -0.64 -4.92 13.99
C ARG A 118 -1.19 -4.44 12.64
N GLY A 119 -0.47 -4.71 11.54
CA GLY A 119 -0.78 -4.17 10.21
C GLY A 119 -0.51 -2.67 10.11
N GLY A 120 -1.37 -1.94 9.40
CA GLY A 120 -1.21 -0.50 9.20
C GLY A 120 -0.15 -0.15 8.15
N LEU A 121 0.05 -1.01 7.15
CA LEU A 121 1.00 -0.75 6.07
C LEU A 121 0.36 0.10 4.97
N VAL A 122 1.05 1.14 4.53
CA VAL A 122 0.71 1.89 3.32
C VAL A 122 1.76 1.56 2.26
N LEU A 123 1.42 0.61 1.39
CA LEU A 123 2.30 0.00 0.39
C LEU A 123 2.33 0.88 -0.87
N ASP A 124 3.41 1.66 -1.04
CA ASP A 124 3.62 2.58 -2.16
C ASP A 124 4.50 1.92 -3.22
N TRP A 125 3.86 1.48 -4.31
CA TRP A 125 4.54 0.93 -5.48
C TRP A 125 3.76 1.16 -6.77
N HIS A 126 4.41 1.03 -7.92
CA HIS A 126 3.73 1.24 -9.22
C HIS A 126 3.01 0.00 -9.73
N THR A 127 3.39 -1.17 -9.22
CA THR A 127 2.74 -2.47 -9.46
C THR A 127 2.05 -2.92 -8.19
N CYS A 128 0.95 -3.66 -8.31
CA CYS A 128 0.15 -4.08 -7.16
C CYS A 128 -0.15 -5.58 -7.08
N GLU A 129 0.21 -6.38 -8.08
CA GLU A 129 -0.09 -7.82 -8.12
C GLU A 129 0.74 -8.66 -7.15
N ALA A 130 1.90 -8.15 -6.69
CA ALA A 130 2.79 -8.89 -5.80
C ALA A 130 2.21 -9.16 -4.41
N TRP A 131 1.21 -8.39 -3.96
CA TRP A 131 0.71 -8.49 -2.58
C TRP A 131 -0.29 -9.65 -2.42
N PRO A 132 -0.12 -10.53 -1.42
CA PRO A 132 -1.14 -11.51 -1.08
C PRO A 132 -2.48 -10.83 -0.77
N GLU A 133 -3.57 -11.28 -1.39
CA GLU A 133 -4.91 -10.68 -1.27
C GLU A 133 -5.34 -10.47 0.20
N ARG A 134 -5.06 -11.44 1.07
CA ARG A 134 -5.36 -11.37 2.52
C ARG A 134 -4.71 -10.19 3.26
N TRP A 135 -3.61 -9.64 2.74
CA TRP A 135 -2.97 -8.48 3.34
C TRP A 135 -3.78 -7.22 3.11
N VAL A 136 -4.50 -7.12 2.00
CA VAL A 136 -4.94 -5.84 1.44
C VAL A 136 -6.40 -5.56 1.77
N ASP A 137 -6.66 -4.42 2.40
CA ASP A 137 -8.01 -3.97 2.75
C ASP A 137 -8.56 -2.91 1.78
N LEU A 138 -7.66 -2.20 1.09
CA LEU A 138 -7.99 -1.12 0.16
C LEU A 138 -6.86 -0.93 -0.86
N VAL A 139 -7.24 -0.77 -2.13
CA VAL A 139 -6.34 -0.45 -3.24
C VAL A 139 -6.71 0.91 -3.80
N LEU A 140 -5.79 1.87 -3.66
CA LEU A 140 -5.91 3.21 -4.20
C LEU A 140 -5.15 3.32 -5.52
N VAL A 141 -5.86 3.50 -6.62
CA VAL A 141 -5.25 3.70 -7.95
C VAL A 141 -5.27 5.18 -8.30
N LEU A 142 -4.12 5.84 -8.23
CA LEU A 142 -3.97 7.25 -8.58
C LEU A 142 -3.92 7.43 -10.09
N ARG A 143 -4.74 8.35 -10.60
CA ARG A 143 -4.79 8.76 -12.01
C ARG A 143 -4.42 10.22 -12.15
N CYS A 144 -3.79 10.57 -13.27
CA CYS A 144 -3.38 11.93 -13.55
C CYS A 144 -3.57 12.22 -15.04
N ASP A 145 -4.01 13.44 -15.36
CA ASP A 145 -4.00 13.96 -16.72
C ASP A 145 -2.60 13.81 -17.33
N HIS A 146 -2.56 13.30 -18.56
CA HIS A 146 -1.32 12.93 -19.23
C HIS A 146 -0.39 14.14 -19.45
N GLN A 147 -0.93 15.34 -19.69
CA GLN A 147 -0.10 16.54 -19.89
C GLN A 147 0.54 16.97 -18.56
N ARG A 148 -0.20 16.85 -17.46
CA ARG A 148 0.34 17.10 -16.11
C ARG A 148 1.37 16.06 -15.72
N LEU A 149 1.11 14.78 -16.00
CA LEU A 149 2.04 13.70 -15.75
C LEU A 149 3.35 13.92 -16.48
N TRP A 150 3.27 14.27 -17.78
CA TRP A 150 4.44 14.64 -18.58
C TRP A 150 5.27 15.73 -17.92
N ALA A 151 4.65 16.86 -17.56
CA ALA A 151 5.33 17.98 -16.91
C ALA A 151 5.97 17.60 -15.57
N ARG A 152 5.32 16.71 -14.80
CA ARG A 152 5.86 16.18 -13.53
C ARG A 152 7.09 15.30 -13.76
N LEU A 153 7.08 14.44 -14.77
CA LEU A 153 8.20 13.55 -15.10
C LEU A 153 9.38 14.31 -15.71
N GLU A 154 9.11 15.31 -16.55
CA GLU A 154 10.13 16.23 -17.08
C GLU A 154 10.85 16.97 -15.94
N LYS A 155 10.09 17.49 -14.96
CA LYS A 155 10.65 18.13 -13.76
C LYS A 155 11.51 17.17 -12.91
N ARG A 156 11.26 15.86 -13.00
CA ARG A 156 12.08 14.81 -12.36
C ARG A 156 13.31 14.42 -13.18
N ASN A 157 13.56 15.09 -14.30
CA ASN A 157 14.72 14.88 -15.18
C ASN A 157 14.77 13.47 -15.78
N TYR A 158 13.60 12.90 -16.10
CA TYR A 158 13.50 11.64 -16.83
C TYR A 158 13.85 11.86 -18.30
N SER A 159 14.36 10.83 -18.98
CA SER A 159 14.59 10.88 -20.42
C SER A 159 13.25 10.95 -21.17
N GLU A 160 13.23 11.61 -22.32
CA GLU A 160 12.01 11.74 -23.14
C GLU A 160 11.39 10.37 -23.47
N LYS A 161 12.22 9.36 -23.77
CA LYS A 161 11.80 7.96 -23.95
C LYS A 161 11.01 7.45 -22.73
N LYS A 162 11.58 7.57 -21.53
CA LYS A 162 10.95 7.11 -20.28
C LYS A 162 9.69 7.91 -19.92
N ILE A 163 9.66 9.21 -20.24
CA ILE A 163 8.46 10.04 -20.07
C ILE A 163 7.35 9.53 -20.99
N ALA A 164 7.65 9.31 -22.28
CA ALA A 164 6.68 8.83 -23.25
C ALA A 164 6.09 7.47 -22.85
N GLU A 165 6.92 6.52 -22.43
CA GLU A 165 6.50 5.19 -21.96
C GLU A 165 5.54 5.27 -20.76
N ASN A 166 5.91 6.01 -19.72
CA ASN A 166 5.03 6.17 -18.55
C ASN A 166 3.74 6.91 -18.92
N ASN A 167 3.83 7.91 -19.78
CA ASN A 167 2.66 8.67 -20.20
C ASN A 167 1.69 7.82 -21.04
N GLU A 168 2.21 6.95 -21.91
CA GLU A 168 1.41 5.98 -22.66
C GLU A 168 0.76 4.96 -21.71
N ALA A 169 1.48 4.44 -20.73
CA ALA A 169 0.93 3.54 -19.72
C ALA A 169 -0.25 4.17 -18.94
N GLU A 170 -0.15 5.46 -18.59
CA GLU A 170 -1.25 6.19 -17.94
C GLU A 170 -2.47 6.37 -18.86
N ILE A 171 -2.25 6.66 -20.15
CA ILE A 171 -3.31 6.82 -21.15
C ILE A 171 -4.02 5.48 -21.37
N MET A 172 -3.26 4.39 -21.52
CA MET A 172 -3.80 3.05 -21.72
C MET A 172 -4.43 2.49 -20.44
N GLY A 173 -4.12 3.06 -19.27
CA GLY A 173 -4.69 2.63 -18.00
C GLY A 173 -4.13 1.31 -17.48
N VAL A 174 -2.87 0.99 -17.84
CA VAL A 174 -2.21 -0.30 -17.53
C VAL A 174 -2.33 -0.66 -16.04
N VAL A 175 -1.94 0.26 -15.15
CA VAL A 175 -1.98 0.01 -13.69
C VAL A 175 -3.42 -0.13 -13.15
N MET A 176 -4.40 0.49 -13.81
CA MET A 176 -5.80 0.32 -13.43
C MET A 176 -6.34 -1.05 -13.83
N GLU A 177 -5.89 -1.58 -14.96
CA GLU A 177 -6.23 -2.95 -15.40
C GLU A 177 -5.56 -3.99 -14.51
N GLU A 178 -4.28 -3.85 -14.21
CA GLU A 178 -3.56 -4.72 -13.26
C GLU A 178 -4.29 -4.80 -11.90
N ALA A 179 -4.72 -3.66 -11.36
CA ALA A 179 -5.47 -3.63 -10.10
C ALA A 179 -6.79 -4.41 -10.19
N ARG A 180 -7.51 -4.30 -11.31
CA ARG A 180 -8.79 -5.02 -11.53
C ARG A 180 -8.61 -6.51 -11.73
N GLU A 181 -7.48 -6.93 -12.26
CA GLU A 181 -7.14 -8.34 -12.42
C GLU A 181 -6.69 -8.97 -11.09
N SER A 182 -6.08 -8.17 -10.22
CA SER A 182 -5.48 -8.63 -8.96
C SER A 182 -6.43 -8.58 -7.75
N TYR A 183 -7.43 -7.69 -7.75
CA TYR A 183 -8.26 -7.41 -6.58
C TYR A 183 -9.75 -7.36 -6.88
N ALA A 184 -10.56 -7.64 -5.86
CA ALA A 184 -12.00 -7.48 -5.92
C ALA A 184 -12.40 -6.02 -6.19
N PRO A 185 -13.39 -5.75 -7.08
CA PRO A 185 -13.76 -4.40 -7.47
C PRO A 185 -14.12 -3.46 -6.31
N GLU A 186 -14.69 -3.99 -5.22
CA GLU A 186 -15.07 -3.26 -4.01
C GLU A 186 -13.87 -2.76 -3.19
N ALA A 187 -12.71 -3.41 -3.31
CA ALA A 187 -11.47 -2.99 -2.67
C ALA A 187 -10.75 -1.89 -3.46
N ILE A 188 -11.13 -1.66 -4.73
CA ILE A 188 -10.42 -0.74 -5.62
C ILE A 188 -11.11 0.63 -5.65
N VAL A 189 -10.35 1.67 -5.34
CA VAL A 189 -10.80 3.06 -5.43
C VAL A 189 -9.84 3.84 -6.33
N THR A 190 -10.38 4.39 -7.42
CA THR A 190 -9.63 5.32 -8.28
C THR A 190 -9.69 6.74 -7.71
N LEU A 191 -8.53 7.41 -7.65
CA LEU A 191 -8.40 8.77 -7.13
C LEU A 191 -7.77 9.70 -8.19
N PRO A 192 -8.39 10.84 -8.53
CA PRO A 192 -7.74 11.86 -9.35
C PRO A 192 -6.61 12.55 -8.56
N SER A 193 -5.54 12.94 -9.24
CA SER A 193 -4.34 13.49 -8.60
C SER A 193 -3.68 14.54 -9.49
N ASP A 194 -4.47 15.48 -9.99
CA ASP A 194 -4.04 16.56 -10.88
C ASP A 194 -3.64 17.82 -10.12
N THR A 195 -4.32 18.09 -9.01
CA THR A 195 -4.13 19.29 -8.19
C THR A 195 -3.86 18.99 -6.72
N ALA A 196 -3.44 20.02 -5.97
CA ALA A 196 -3.21 19.89 -4.53
C ALA A 196 -4.54 19.73 -3.77
N GLU A 197 -5.60 20.41 -4.22
CA GLU A 197 -6.93 20.32 -3.61
C GLU A 197 -7.51 18.90 -3.72
N GLU A 198 -7.30 18.23 -4.87
CA GLU A 198 -7.65 16.82 -5.03
C GLU A 198 -6.83 15.93 -4.09
N MET A 199 -5.54 16.22 -3.93
CA MET A 199 -4.69 15.47 -3.00
C MET A 199 -5.18 15.61 -1.56
N ASP A 200 -5.50 16.83 -1.11
CA ASP A 200 -6.02 17.08 0.24
C ASP A 200 -7.37 16.35 0.45
N ALA A 201 -8.28 16.44 -0.52
CA ALA A 201 -9.56 15.71 -0.49
C ALA A 201 -9.37 14.19 -0.47
N ASN A 202 -8.39 13.67 -1.21
CA ASN A 202 -8.03 12.25 -1.21
C ASN A 202 -7.55 11.80 0.17
N VAL A 203 -6.67 12.57 0.81
CA VAL A 203 -6.19 12.29 2.17
C VAL A 203 -7.36 12.24 3.15
N GLU A 204 -8.23 13.24 3.15
CA GLU A 204 -9.41 13.28 4.02
C GLU A 204 -10.34 12.09 3.80
N ARG A 205 -10.57 11.72 2.54
CA ARG A 205 -11.40 10.56 2.16
C ARG A 205 -10.82 9.26 2.68
N VAL A 206 -9.51 9.04 2.52
CA VAL A 206 -8.84 7.81 2.95
C VAL A 206 -8.78 7.74 4.48
N VAL A 207 -8.47 8.83 5.16
CA VAL A 207 -8.51 8.92 6.63
C VAL A 207 -9.91 8.59 7.16
N SER A 208 -10.95 9.10 6.51
CA SER A 208 -12.34 8.80 6.88
C SER A 208 -12.68 7.32 6.65
N TRP A 209 -12.19 6.72 5.56
CA TRP A 209 -12.34 5.30 5.30
C TRP A 209 -11.64 4.45 6.37
N ILE A 210 -10.41 4.79 6.78
CA ILE A 210 -9.69 4.08 7.84
C ILE A 210 -10.48 4.12 9.15
N ARG A 211 -11.02 5.30 9.53
CA ARG A 211 -11.85 5.44 10.74
C ARG A 211 -13.10 4.56 10.66
N ALA A 212 -13.79 4.54 9.53
CA ALA A 212 -14.97 3.71 9.33
C ALA A 212 -14.63 2.21 9.39
N TRP A 213 -13.54 1.80 8.74
CA TRP A 213 -13.04 0.42 8.75
C TRP A 213 -12.76 -0.06 10.17
N ARG A 214 -12.12 0.78 10.99
CA ARG A 214 -11.85 0.49 12.41
C ARG A 214 -13.11 0.43 13.25
N GLN A 215 -14.01 1.41 13.07
CA GLN A 215 -15.27 1.49 13.81
C GLN A 215 -16.16 0.26 13.56
N GLN A 216 -16.24 -0.22 12.31
CA GLN A 216 -16.99 -1.43 11.96
C GLN A 216 -16.45 -2.70 12.64
N ARG A 217 -15.16 -2.72 12.98
CA ARG A 217 -14.48 -3.77 13.74
C ARG A 217 -14.44 -3.48 15.25
N GLY A 218 -15.11 -2.41 15.68
CA GLY A 218 -15.10 -1.90 17.05
C GLY A 218 -13.70 -1.61 17.59
N LEU A 219 -12.77 -1.24 16.71
CA LEU A 219 -11.43 -0.78 17.05
C LEU A 219 -11.46 0.74 17.32
N PRO A 220 -10.68 1.23 18.29
CA PRO A 220 -10.72 2.63 18.72
C PRO A 220 -10.16 3.61 17.67
#